data_AF-A0A956WNM5-F1
#
_entry.id   AF-A0A956WNM5-F1
#
_cell.length_a   1.000
_cell.length_b   1.000
_cell.length_c   1.000
_cell.angle_alpha   90.00
_cell.angle_beta   90.00
_cell.angle_gamma   90.00
#
_symmetry.space_group_name_H-M   'P 1'
#
loop_
_entity.id
_entity.type
_entity.pdbx_description
1 polymer ?
#
loop_
_entity_poly.entity_id
_entity_poly.type
_entity_poly.pdbx_seq_one_letter_code
_entity_poly.pdbx_strand_id
1 'polypeptide(L)' 'LLLDVIRGDPTLFTRRDEVESAWAIMQPILDVWSAPDAPFPYPYPAGSWGPVQADEMIASAGFTWRRP' A
#
# COMPACT_ATOMS: atom_id res chain seq x y z
N LEU A 1 -12.17 18.04 1.76
CA LEU A 1 -13.10 17.00 2.22
C LEU A 1 -14.31 17.56 2.95
N LEU A 2 -14.16 18.24 4.10
CA LEU A 2 -15.34 18.77 4.84
C LEU A 2 -16.16 19.79 4.02
N LEU A 3 -15.50 20.71 3.32
CA LEU A 3 -16.15 21.67 2.43
C LEU A 3 -16.92 20.97 1.28
N ASP A 4 -16.38 19.86 0.79
CA ASP A 4 -16.95 19.09 -0.33
C ASP A 4 -18.23 18.37 0.11
N VAL A 5 -18.27 17.85 1.35
CA VAL A 5 -19.50 17.32 1.97
C VAL A 5 -20.60 18.38 2.05
N ILE A 6 -20.25 19.58 2.53
CA ILE A 6 -21.21 20.69 2.67
C ILE A 6 -21.77 21.11 1.31
N ARG A 7 -20.94 21.03 0.25
CA ARG A 7 -21.32 21.32 -1.13
C ARG A 7 -22.01 20.16 -1.85
N GLY A 8 -22.05 18.97 -1.25
CA GLY A 8 -22.57 17.76 -1.89
C GLY A 8 -21.72 17.25 -3.05
N ASP A 9 -20.41 17.54 -3.06
CA ASP A 9 -19.47 17.07 -4.10
C ASP A 9 -18.81 15.75 -3.67
N PRO A 10 -19.12 14.62 -4.34
CA PRO A 10 -18.58 13.32 -3.98
C PRO A 10 -17.22 13.01 -4.63
N THR A 11 -16.63 13.90 -5.43
CA THR A 11 -15.48 13.59 -6.30
C THR A 11 -14.24 13.09 -5.55
N LEU A 12 -14.04 13.53 -4.29
CA LEU A 12 -12.89 13.15 -3.46
C LEU A 12 -13.21 12.04 -2.44
N PHE A 13 -14.37 11.37 -2.60
CA PHE A 13 -14.79 10.26 -1.75
C PHE A 13 -14.72 8.96 -2.53
N THR A 14 -14.15 7.93 -1.92
CA THR A 14 -14.09 6.59 -2.51
C THR A 14 -15.49 6.02 -2.58
N ARG A 15 -15.85 5.50 -3.76
CA ARG A 15 -17.15 4.86 -3.97
C ARG A 15 -17.16 3.45 -3.39
N ARG A 16 -18.35 2.90 -3.17
CA ARG A 16 -18.51 1.55 -2.61
C ARG A 16 -17.81 0.47 -3.45
N ASP A 17 -18.01 0.50 -4.76
CA ASP A 17 -17.41 -0.43 -5.73
C ASP A 17 -15.88 -0.34 -5.75
N GLU A 18 -15.33 0.86 -5.59
CA GLU A 18 -13.88 1.08 -5.46
C GLU A 18 -13.33 0.51 -4.14
N VAL A 19 -14.05 0.69 -3.02
CA VAL A 19 -13.67 0.08 -1.73
C VAL A 19 -13.70 -1.44 -1.80
N GLU A 20 -14.76 -2.03 -2.37
CA GLU A 20 -14.89 -3.48 -2.55
C GLU A 20 -13.74 -4.03 -3.42
N SER A 21 -13.37 -3.32 -4.49
CA SER A 21 -12.25 -3.71 -5.35
C SER A 21 -10.89 -3.60 -4.65
N ALA A 22 -10.66 -2.53 -3.88
CA ALA A 22 -9.44 -2.38 -3.09
C ALA A 22 -9.28 -3.52 -2.07
N TRP A 23 -10.38 -3.91 -1.41
CA TRP A 23 -10.38 -5.05 -0.49
C TRP A 23 -10.13 -6.37 -1.21
N ALA A 24 -10.72 -6.60 -2.38
CA ALA A 24 -10.48 -7.81 -3.15
C ALA A 24 -8.99 -7.97 -3.55
N ILE A 25 -8.28 -6.86 -3.78
CA ILE A 25 -6.84 -6.86 -4.08
C ILE A 25 -6.01 -7.09 -2.81
N MET A 26 -6.37 -6.46 -1.69
CA MET A 26 -5.57 -6.51 -0.45
C MET A 26 -5.80 -7.78 0.38
N GLN A 27 -7.00 -8.34 0.37
CA GLN A 27 -7.37 -9.46 1.25
C GLN A 27 -6.43 -10.67 1.10
N PRO A 28 -6.08 -11.14 -0.10
CA PRO A 28 -5.17 -12.29 -0.25
C PRO A 28 -3.79 -12.05 0.36
N ILE A 29 -3.28 -10.80 0.31
CA ILE A 29 -2.01 -10.42 0.92
C ILE A 29 -2.14 -10.52 2.44
N LEU A 30 -3.21 -9.95 3.01
CA LEU A 30 -3.46 -9.99 4.46
C LEU A 30 -3.64 -11.42 4.97
N ASP A 31 -4.33 -12.27 4.22
CA ASP A 31 -4.54 -13.68 4.57
C ASP A 31 -3.20 -14.41 4.71
N VAL A 32 -2.30 -14.24 3.73
CA VAL A 32 -0.94 -14.81 3.77
C VAL A 32 -0.14 -14.28 4.96
N TRP A 33 -0.21 -12.97 5.23
CA TRP A 33 0.52 -12.36 6.35
C TRP A 33 -0.05 -12.74 7.73
N SER A 34 -1.30 -13.17 7.81
CA SER A 34 -1.92 -13.66 9.04
C SER A 34 -1.58 -15.12 9.36
N ALA A 35 -0.99 -15.85 8.40
CA ALA A 35 -0.64 -17.25 8.57
C ALA A 35 0.49 -17.43 9.59
N PRO A 36 0.49 -18.53 10.38
CA PRO A 36 1.52 -18.77 11.39
C PRO A 36 2.95 -18.87 10.85
N ASP A 37 3.10 -19.21 9.58
CA ASP A 37 4.36 -19.36 8.85
C ASP A 37 4.73 -18.13 8.00
N ALA A 38 3.99 -17.03 8.14
CA ALA A 38 4.29 -15.79 7.45
C ALA A 38 5.73 -15.30 7.76
N PRO A 39 6.48 -14.84 6.74
CA PRO A 39 7.83 -14.33 6.95
C PRO A 39 7.82 -13.05 7.78
N PHE A 40 8.83 -12.86 8.61
CA PHE A 40 9.03 -11.58 9.29
C PHE A 40 9.38 -10.47 8.29
N PRO A 41 8.91 -9.23 8.49
CA PRO A 41 9.33 -8.09 7.69
C PRO A 41 10.85 -7.89 7.77
N TYR A 42 11.45 -7.47 6.66
CA TYR A 42 12.85 -7.08 6.65
C TYR A 42 13.08 -5.85 7.55
N PRO A 43 14.05 -5.90 8.48
CA PRO A 43 14.35 -4.77 9.35
C PRO A 43 15.06 -3.66 8.57
N TYR A 44 14.86 -2.42 9.00
CA TYR A 44 15.56 -1.25 8.46
C TYR A 44 15.74 -0.19 9.56
N PRO A 45 16.81 0.63 9.50
CA PRO A 45 17.02 1.70 10.46
C PRO A 45 15.91 2.77 10.40
N ALA A 46 15.49 3.28 11.55
CA ALA A 46 14.55 4.41 11.60
C ALA A 46 15.14 5.63 10.88
N GLY A 47 14.33 6.28 10.04
CA GLY A 47 14.76 7.41 9.20
C GLY A 47 15.43 7.02 7.88
N SER A 48 15.65 5.72 7.62
CA SER A 48 15.98 5.21 6.29
C SER A 48 14.72 5.04 5.42
N TRP A 49 14.92 4.79 4.13
CA TRP A 49 13.85 4.59 3.15
C TRP A 49 13.22 3.20 3.16
N GLY A 50 13.76 2.30 3.98
CA GLY A 50 13.29 0.92 4.07
C GLY A 50 14.42 -0.09 3.89
N PRO A 51 14.05 -1.37 3.79
CA PRO A 51 15.00 -2.46 3.60
C PRO A 51 15.53 -2.50 2.15
N VAL A 52 16.76 -2.98 1.95
CA VAL A 52 17.39 -3.12 0.61
C VAL A 52 16.55 -3.96 -0.36
N GLN A 53 15.76 -4.90 0.16
CA GLN A 53 14.86 -5.74 -0.61
C GLN A 53 13.77 -4.93 -1.32
N ALA A 54 13.39 -3.76 -0.80
CA ALA A 54 12.45 -2.86 -1.48
C ALA A 54 13.07 -2.23 -2.75
N ASP A 55 14.37 -1.91 -2.71
CA ASP A 55 15.11 -1.42 -3.89
C ASP A 55 15.30 -2.54 -4.92
N GLU A 56 15.69 -3.73 -4.46
CA GLU A 56 15.88 -4.92 -5.32
C GLU A 56 14.58 -5.29 -6.05
N MET A 57 13.44 -5.26 -5.35
CA MET A 57 12.12 -5.55 -5.93
C MET A 57 11.79 -4.58 -7.07
N ILE A 58 11.97 -3.27 -6.86
CA ILE A 58 11.67 -2.25 -7.86
C ILE A 58 12.68 -2.27 -9.01
N ALA A 59 13.97 -2.51 -8.72
CA ALA A 59 15.02 -2.67 -9.72
C ALA A 59 14.76 -3.87 -10.63
N SER A 60 14.24 -4.99 -10.09
CA SER A 60 13.86 -6.16 -10.90
C SER A 60 12.76 -5.87 -11.92
N ALA A 61 11.91 -4.86 -11.64
CA ALA A 61 10.90 -4.35 -12.56
C ALA A 61 11.43 -3.25 -13.51
N GLY A 62 12.73 -2.93 -13.46
CA GLY A 62 13.37 -1.94 -14.32
C GLY A 62 13.15 -0.48 -13.86
N PHE A 63 12.71 -0.29 -12.62
CA PHE A 63 12.45 1.04 -12.05
C PHE A 63 13.45 1.38 -10.94
N THR A 64 13.50 2.66 -10.57
CA THR A 64 14.21 3.11 -9.37
C THR A 64 13.30 4.04 -8.58
N TRP A 65 13.44 4.07 -7.26
CA TRP A 65 12.79 5.08 -6.44
C TRP A 65 13.33 6.47 -6.81
N ARG A 66 12.43 7.43 -7.03
CA ARG A 66 12.80 8.78 -7.50
C ARG A 66 13.46 9.63 -6.41
N ARG A 67 13.11 9.37 -5.15
CA ARG A 67 13.69 9.97 -3.96
C ARG A 67 13.84 8.84 -2.96
N PRO A 68 14.98 8.15 -2.95
CA PRO A 68 15.35 7.22 -1.89
C PRO A 68 16.28 7.90 -0.90
#